data_AF-A0A2H0NGW0-F1
#
_entry.id   AF-A0A2H0NGW0-F1
#
_cell.length_a   1.000
_cell.length_b   1.000
_cell.length_c   1.000
_cell.angle_alpha   90.00
_cell.angle_beta   90.00
_cell.angle_gamma   90.00
#
_symmetry.space_group_name_H-M   'P 1'
#
loop_
_entity.id
_entity.type
_entity.pdbx_description
1 polymer ?
#
loop_
_entity_poly.entity_id
_entity_poly.type
_entity_poly.pdbx_seq_one_letter_code
_entity_poly.pdbx_strand_id
1 'polypeptide(L)'
;YFRHIKKKDVILPVRKIGSIYLRFNILVDNSEELLARAKHNKMILGNWYKHIIDPSNVDYEKIGYKIGSCTQAEKFSKLSVNLPTYPRLSQDDLDNIVNFINNV
;
A
#
# COMPACT_ATOMS: atom_id res chain seq x y z
N TYR A 1 9.65 -9.63 -1.11
CA TYR A 1 8.28 -9.42 -1.66
C TYR A 1 8.02 -10.08 -3.00
N PHE A 2 8.56 -9.59 -4.14
CA PHE A 2 8.22 -10.11 -5.49
C PHE A 2 8.20 -11.63 -5.66
N ARG A 3 9.18 -12.32 -5.04
CA ARG A 3 9.29 -13.77 -5.14
C ARG A 3 8.32 -14.52 -4.24
N HIS A 4 7.89 -13.93 -3.12
CA HIS A 4 7.28 -14.66 -2.01
C HIS A 4 5.81 -14.31 -1.76
N ILE A 5 5.33 -13.13 -2.17
CA ILE A 5 3.90 -12.83 -2.19
C ILE A 5 3.28 -13.56 -3.39
N LYS A 6 2.32 -14.44 -3.13
CA LYS A 6 1.66 -15.32 -4.10
C LYS A 6 0.15 -15.14 -4.16
N LYS A 7 -0.43 -14.37 -3.24
CA LYS A 7 -1.86 -14.05 -3.20
C LYS A 7 -2.29 -13.34 -4.49
N LYS A 8 -3.31 -13.90 -5.18
CA LYS A 8 -3.70 -13.51 -6.54
C LYS A 8 -4.39 -12.15 -6.61
N ASP A 9 -5.11 -11.79 -5.55
CA ASP A 9 -5.84 -10.53 -5.37
C ASP A 9 -4.95 -9.39 -4.85
N VAL A 10 -3.65 -9.63 -4.66
CA VAL A 10 -2.66 -8.59 -4.35
C VAL A 10 -1.88 -8.24 -5.61
N ILE A 11 -2.00 -6.98 -6.05
CA ILE A 11 -1.24 -6.46 -7.19
C ILE A 11 0.10 -5.91 -6.68
N LEU A 12 1.21 -6.43 -7.21
CA LEU A 12 2.55 -5.98 -6.89
C LEU A 12 2.96 -4.77 -7.74
N PRO A 13 3.90 -3.93 -7.27
CA PRO A 13 4.40 -2.81 -8.05
C PRO A 13 5.15 -3.31 -9.30
N VAL A 14 5.28 -2.48 -10.32
CA VAL A 14 6.02 -2.88 -11.53
C VAL A 14 7.48 -3.17 -11.17
N ARG A 15 7.99 -4.33 -11.63
CA ARG A 15 9.40 -4.67 -11.47
C ARG A 15 10.21 -3.97 -12.55
N LYS A 16 11.01 -2.98 -12.17
CA LYS A 16 11.86 -2.20 -13.08
C LYS A 16 13.31 -2.30 -12.64
N ILE A 17 14.21 -2.57 -13.59
CA ILE A 17 15.65 -2.63 -13.34
C ILE A 17 16.13 -1.26 -12.87
N GLY A 18 16.97 -1.23 -11.83
CA GLY A 18 17.48 -0.01 -11.22
C GLY A 18 16.55 0.67 -10.20
N SER A 19 15.36 0.13 -9.95
CA SER A 19 14.48 0.66 -8.90
C SER A 19 15.04 0.42 -7.50
N ILE A 20 15.10 1.49 -6.70
CA ILE A 20 15.54 1.47 -5.29
C ILE A 20 14.43 1.08 -4.30
N TYR A 21 13.16 1.12 -4.73
CA TYR A 21 11.98 0.76 -3.93
C TYR A 21 11.90 1.47 -2.57
N LEU A 22 12.06 2.81 -2.55
CA LEU A 22 11.82 3.62 -1.34
C LEU A 22 10.46 3.30 -0.71
N ARG A 23 9.44 3.05 -1.53
CA ARG A 23 8.16 2.46 -1.12
C ARG A 23 7.88 1.22 -1.96
N PHE A 24 7.46 0.14 -1.32
CA PHE A 24 6.96 -1.05 -1.98
C PHE A 24 5.44 -1.06 -1.89
N ASN A 25 4.79 -0.40 -2.84
CA ASN A 25 3.34 -0.23 -2.85
C ASN A 25 2.65 -1.45 -3.50
N ILE A 26 1.73 -2.06 -2.77
CA ILE A 26 0.82 -3.08 -3.29
C ILE A 26 -0.59 -2.49 -3.39
N LEU A 27 -1.41 -3.04 -4.30
CA LEU A 27 -2.83 -2.71 -4.39
C LEU A 27 -3.67 -3.88 -3.93
N VAL A 28 -4.62 -3.61 -3.03
CA VAL A 28 -5.55 -4.58 -2.42
C VAL A 28 -6.91 -3.92 -2.24
N ASP A 29 -8.00 -4.60 -2.62
CA ASP A 29 -9.37 -4.06 -2.53
C ASP A 29 -9.78 -3.66 -1.10
N ASN A 30 -9.38 -4.46 -0.11
CA ASN A 30 -9.68 -4.22 1.31
C ASN A 30 -8.49 -3.58 2.05
N SER A 31 -7.86 -2.55 1.47
CA SER A 31 -6.65 -1.92 2.02
C SER A 31 -6.79 -1.46 3.48
N GLU A 32 -7.92 -0.85 3.85
CA GLU A 32 -8.19 -0.37 5.21
C GLU A 32 -8.28 -1.52 6.22
N GLU A 33 -8.97 -2.60 5.85
CA GLU A 33 -9.09 -3.81 6.68
C GLU A 33 -7.72 -4.48 6.85
N LEU A 34 -6.95 -4.56 5.76
CA LEU A 34 -5.59 -5.11 5.79
C LEU A 34 -4.70 -4.33 6.77
N LEU A 35 -4.74 -3.00 6.71
CA LEU A 35 -4.01 -2.12 7.62
C LEU A 35 -4.46 -2.31 9.09
N ALA A 36 -5.76 -2.44 9.33
CA ALA A 36 -6.30 -2.68 10.67
C ALA A 36 -5.87 -4.05 11.22
N ARG A 37 -5.98 -5.11 10.42
CA ARG A 37 -5.53 -6.47 10.75
C ARG A 37 -4.03 -6.52 11.00
N ALA A 38 -3.22 -5.84 10.18
CA ALA A 38 -1.78 -5.77 10.36
C ALA A 38 -1.43 -5.13 11.70
N LYS A 39 -2.05 -3.98 12.01
CA LYS A 39 -1.86 -3.27 13.28
C LYS A 39 -2.23 -4.14 14.48
N HIS A 40 -3.34 -4.89 14.40
CA HIS A 40 -3.73 -5.84 15.44
C HIS A 40 -2.66 -6.94 15.66
N ASN A 41 -2.00 -7.37 14.59
CA ASN A 41 -0.87 -8.31 14.62
C ASN A 41 0.48 -7.64 14.92
N LYS A 42 0.49 -6.42 15.49
CA LYS A 42 1.69 -5.64 15.83
C LYS A 42 2.59 -5.34 14.63
N MET A 43 2.05 -5.36 13.42
CA MET A 43 2.75 -5.05 12.19
C MET A 43 2.24 -3.72 11.61
N ILE A 44 3.14 -2.75 11.50
CA ILE A 44 2.80 -1.43 10.95
C ILE A 44 3.14 -1.41 9.46
N LEU A 45 2.10 -1.43 8.63
CA LEU A 45 2.21 -1.17 7.20
C LEU A 45 1.92 0.32 6.92
N GLY A 46 2.46 0.84 5.83
CA GLY A 46 2.25 2.24 5.45
C GLY A 46 0.95 2.44 4.67
N ASN A 47 0.25 3.53 4.94
CA ASN A 47 -1.00 3.91 4.25
C ASN A 47 -0.84 5.14 3.35
N TRP A 48 0.40 5.50 2.96
CA TRP A 48 0.66 6.72 2.21
C TRP A 48 0.62 6.50 0.69
N TYR A 49 -0.27 7.11 -0.08
CA TYR A 49 -1.40 7.97 0.32
C TYR A 49 -2.71 7.18 0.36
N LYS A 50 -3.58 7.51 1.31
CA LYS A 50 -4.86 6.86 1.58
C LYS A 50 -5.98 7.52 0.78
N HIS A 51 -5.81 8.79 0.44
CA HIS A 51 -6.75 9.58 -0.33
C HIS A 51 -6.09 10.09 -1.62
N ILE A 52 -6.91 10.49 -2.60
CA ILE A 52 -6.41 11.07 -3.86
C ILE A 52 -5.57 12.31 -3.60
N ILE A 53 -5.99 13.12 -2.63
CA ILE A 53 -5.23 14.20 -2.04
C ILE A 53 -5.31 14.00 -0.54
N ASP A 54 -4.15 13.95 0.12
CA ASP A 54 -4.02 13.80 1.56
C ASP A 54 -3.61 15.15 2.19
N PRO A 55 -4.01 15.45 3.45
CA PRO A 55 -4.76 14.58 4.36
C PRO A 55 -6.23 14.40 3.95
N SER A 56 -6.94 13.50 4.64
CA SER A 56 -8.39 13.37 4.47
C SER A 56 -9.10 14.70 4.78
N ASN A 57 -10.29 14.88 4.19
CA ASN A 57 -11.17 16.05 4.37
C ASN A 57 -10.62 17.37 3.78
N VAL A 58 -9.70 17.30 2.82
CA VAL A 58 -9.35 18.49 2.02
C VAL A 58 -10.58 19.01 1.28
N ASP A 59 -10.68 20.33 1.22
CA ASP A 59 -11.68 21.03 0.42
C ASP A 59 -11.21 21.03 -1.05
N TYR A 60 -11.77 20.12 -1.85
CA TYR A 60 -11.39 19.94 -3.25
C TYR A 60 -11.61 21.21 -4.09
N GLU A 61 -12.65 21.99 -3.78
CA GLU A 61 -12.95 23.22 -4.51
C GLU A 61 -11.85 24.26 -4.27
N LYS A 62 -11.48 24.49 -3.01
CA LYS A 62 -10.44 25.46 -2.65
C LYS A 62 -9.07 25.15 -3.22
N ILE A 63 -8.75 23.88 -3.41
CA ILE A 63 -7.47 23.45 -4.00
C ILE A 63 -7.56 23.24 -5.52
N GLY A 64 -8.72 23.51 -6.13
CA GLY A 64 -8.92 23.40 -7.58
C GLY A 64 -8.92 21.96 -8.10
N TYR A 65 -9.18 20.96 -7.25
CA TYR A 65 -9.32 19.57 -7.68
C TYR A 65 -10.77 19.24 -8.02
N LYS A 66 -11.01 18.64 -9.17
CA LYS A 66 -12.34 18.19 -9.60
C LYS A 66 -12.47 16.68 -9.44
N ILE A 67 -13.39 16.22 -8.60
CA ILE A 67 -13.71 14.79 -8.49
C ILE A 67 -14.11 14.21 -9.85
N GLY A 68 -13.57 13.04 -10.18
CA GLY A 68 -13.73 12.37 -11.47
C GLY A 68 -12.76 12.84 -12.54
N SER A 69 -11.92 13.86 -12.29
CA SER A 69 -10.93 14.31 -13.28
C SER A 69 -9.73 13.34 -13.40
N CYS A 70 -9.40 12.62 -12.32
CA CYS A 70 -8.30 11.64 -12.29
C CYS A 70 -8.79 10.28 -11.77
N THR A 71 -9.75 9.68 -12.48
CA THR A 71 -10.43 8.43 -12.08
C THR A 71 -9.51 7.30 -11.63
N GLN A 72 -8.38 7.11 -12.32
CA GLN A 72 -7.40 6.09 -11.98
C GLN A 72 -6.74 6.36 -10.64
N ALA A 73 -6.33 7.61 -10.38
CA ALA A 73 -5.71 7.99 -9.13
C ALA A 73 -6.72 7.87 -7.97
N GLU A 74 -7.97 8.28 -8.18
CA GLU A 74 -9.06 8.16 -7.20
C GLU A 74 -9.39 6.71 -6.85
N LYS A 75 -9.32 5.82 -7.85
CA LYS A 75 -9.45 4.38 -7.65
C LYS A 75 -8.27 3.84 -6.84
N PHE A 76 -7.03 4.08 -7.31
CA PHE A 76 -5.84 3.45 -6.74
C PHE A 76 -5.46 3.98 -5.37
N SER A 77 -5.79 5.22 -5.01
CA SER A 77 -5.53 5.74 -3.66
C SER A 77 -6.22 4.90 -2.58
N LYS A 78 -7.40 4.34 -2.89
CA LYS A 78 -8.17 3.49 -1.96
C LYS A 78 -7.66 2.06 -1.85
N LEU A 79 -6.77 1.64 -2.76
CA LEU A 79 -6.25 0.28 -2.84
C LEU A 79 -4.82 0.17 -2.26
N SER A 80 -4.15 1.31 -2.10
CA SER A 80 -2.73 1.44 -1.83
C SER A 80 -2.33 1.06 -0.40
N VAL A 81 -1.39 0.12 -0.29
CA VAL A 81 -0.70 -0.23 0.97
C VAL A 81 0.80 -0.32 0.71
N ASN A 82 1.61 0.33 1.54
CA ASN A 82 3.07 0.24 1.47
C ASN A 82 3.60 -0.81 2.42
N LEU A 83 4.35 -1.75 1.87
CA LEU A 83 5.12 -2.70 2.66
C LEU A 83 6.42 -2.06 3.15
N PRO A 84 6.89 -2.44 4.35
CA PRO A 84 8.17 -1.98 4.88
C PRO A 84 9.36 -2.26 3.97
N THR A 85 10.23 -1.26 3.81
CA THR A 85 11.47 -1.34 3.02
C THR A 85 12.67 -0.71 3.74
N TYR A 86 12.57 -0.48 5.06
CA TYR A 86 13.63 0.18 5.81
C TYR A 86 14.90 -0.69 5.91
N PRO A 87 16.11 -0.11 5.98
CA PRO A 87 17.37 -0.86 5.90
C PRO A 87 17.60 -1.92 7.00
N ARG A 88 16.91 -1.79 8.14
CA ARG A 88 17.00 -2.73 9.27
C ARG A 88 15.92 -3.82 9.27
N LEU A 89 15.14 -3.96 8.20
CA LEU A 89 14.11 -5.00 8.10
C LEU A 89 14.79 -6.38 8.11
N SER A 90 14.50 -7.20 9.13
CA SER A 90 15.10 -8.52 9.26
C SER A 90 14.43 -9.52 8.31
N GLN A 91 15.06 -10.69 8.12
CA GLN A 91 14.46 -11.79 7.37
C GLN A 91 13.19 -12.31 8.05
N ASP A 92 13.18 -12.41 9.39
CA ASP A 92 12.00 -12.82 10.16
C ASP A 92 10.85 -11.81 10.00
N ASP A 93 11.13 -10.51 10.02
CA ASP A 93 10.12 -9.48 9.74
C ASP A 93 9.54 -9.66 8.33
N LEU A 94 10.41 -9.89 7.33
CA LEU A 94 10.01 -10.11 5.95
C LEU A 94 9.10 -11.33 5.82
N ASP A 95 9.46 -12.44 6.47
CA ASP A 95 8.69 -13.68 6.43
C ASP A 95 7.34 -13.52 7.13
N ASN A 96 7.30 -12.82 8.27
CA ASN A 96 6.05 -12.47 8.94
C ASN A 96 5.14 -11.60 8.05
N ILE A 97 5.69 -10.57 7.40
CA ILE A 97 4.94 -9.71 6.48
C ILE A 97 4.41 -10.53 5.31
N VAL A 98 5.26 -11.33 4.66
CA VAL A 98 4.87 -12.15 3.51
C VAL A 98 3.80 -13.16 3.89
N ASN A 99 3.97 -13.86 5.01
CA ASN A 99 3.01 -14.85 5.50
C ASN A 99 1.68 -14.18 5.84
N PHE A 100 1.68 -13.03 6.50
CA PHE A 100 0.46 -12.27 6.75
C PHE A 100 -0.23 -11.91 5.43
N ILE A 101 0.49 -11.29 4.47
CA ILE A 101 -0.08 -10.87 3.19
C ILE A 101 -0.62 -12.05 2.39
N ASN A 102 -0.01 -13.23 2.47
CA ASN A 102 -0.51 -14.41 1.76
C ASN A 102 -1.75 -15.06 2.39
N ASN A 103 -2.01 -14.82 3.68
CA ASN A 103 -3.09 -15.44 4.46
C ASN A 103 -4.24 -14.49 4.80
N VAL A 104 -4.19 -13.24 4.33
CA VAL A 104 -5.29 -12.29 4.50
C VAL A 104 -6.46 -12.52 3.56
#